data_AF-A0A971UY23-F1
#
_entry.id   AF-A0A971UY23-F1
#
_cell.length_a   1.000
_cell.length_b   1.000
_cell.length_c   1.000
_cell.angle_alpha   90.00
_cell.angle_beta   90.00
_cell.angle_gamma   90.00
#
_symmetry.space_group_name_H-M   'P 1'
#
loop_
_entity.id
_entity.type
_entity.pdbx_description
1 polymer ?
#
loop_
_entity_poly.entity_id
_entity_poly.type
_entity_poly.pdbx_seq_one_letter_code
_entity_poly.pdbx_strand_id
1 'polypeptide(L)'
;MKRFLRAFFAAVLFVLFLSGCGEALPSEWKDLKEVSDSFSLEDAKNEGYVVMEDGDVTFGENIWKDFVKLSSKKKPSKVRVVHYYTLGDPARYEPEYYESIKDDYPVLYILELEYTGDIYRLRYYEEDKLYQKEFKYLMKYEGEAETVDAVYSSYVRYVLVDDNKVTWNDIMRGMFSSRFGDYIPHFSIYTDLKHRDGTSG
;
A
#
# COMPACT_ATOMS: atom_id res chain seq x y z
N MET A 1 -6.37 56.20 49.34
CA MET A 1 -6.43 56.26 47.86
C MET A 1 -5.11 55.70 47.34
N LYS A 2 -5.02 54.45 46.88
CA LYS A 2 -5.11 54.01 45.44
C LYS A 2 -4.21 54.90 44.55
N ARG A 3 -3.20 54.47 43.77
CA ARG A 3 -2.73 53.22 43.10
C ARG A 3 -1.27 53.54 42.66
N PHE A 4 -0.32 52.66 42.35
CA PHE A 4 -0.30 51.75 41.20
C PHE A 4 0.93 50.81 41.29
N LEU A 5 0.66 49.50 41.27
CA LEU A 5 1.56 48.46 40.77
C LEU A 5 1.95 48.77 39.31
N ARG A 6 3.20 48.44 38.89
CA ARG A 6 3.53 47.81 37.59
C ARG A 6 5.04 47.66 37.38
N ALA A 7 5.52 46.41 37.38
CA ALA A 7 6.57 45.94 36.47
C ALA A 7 6.55 44.40 36.50
N PHE A 8 5.58 43.81 35.80
CA PHE A 8 5.59 42.40 35.44
C PHE A 8 6.54 42.26 34.24
N PHE A 9 7.63 41.51 34.41
CA PHE A 9 8.43 40.99 33.30
C PHE A 9 7.59 39.94 32.57
N ALA A 10 7.01 40.31 31.43
CA ALA A 10 6.38 39.36 30.52
C ALA A 10 7.46 38.76 29.61
N ALA A 11 7.89 37.53 29.93
CA ALA A 11 8.63 36.70 28.98
C ALA A 11 7.67 36.29 27.85
N VAL A 12 7.89 36.85 26.66
CA VAL A 12 7.16 36.46 25.45
C VAL A 12 7.70 35.11 24.99
N LEU A 13 6.96 34.05 25.29
CA LEU A 13 7.20 32.71 24.74
C LEU A 13 6.66 32.69 23.29
N PHE A 14 7.57 32.77 22.32
CA PHE A 14 7.27 32.51 20.91
C PHE A 14 6.99 31.01 20.75
N VAL A 15 5.72 30.61 20.91
CA VAL A 15 5.25 29.29 20.43
C VAL A 15 4.98 29.45 18.94
N LEU A 16 5.95 29.05 18.13
CA LEU A 16 5.77 28.87 16.69
C LEU A 16 4.79 27.70 16.48
N PHE A 17 3.51 28.03 16.25
CA PHE A 17 2.57 27.11 15.63
C PHE A 17 3.01 26.89 14.18
N LEU A 18 3.79 25.83 13.95
CA LEU A 18 3.92 25.26 12.62
C LEU A 18 2.61 24.56 12.28
N SER A 19 1.68 25.34 11.71
CA SER A 19 0.52 24.82 10.98
C SER A 19 1.01 24.13 9.71
N GLY A 20 1.57 22.94 9.86
CA GLY A 20 1.72 22.01 8.75
C GLY A 20 0.34 21.47 8.42
N CYS A 21 -0.23 21.85 7.28
CA CYS A 21 -1.28 21.09 6.63
C CYS A 21 -0.69 19.74 6.21
N GLY A 22 -0.66 18.81 7.16
CA GLY A 22 -0.65 17.38 6.94
C GLY A 22 -1.69 16.85 7.92
N GLU A 23 -2.68 16.12 7.42
CA GLU A 23 -3.61 15.42 8.29
C GLU A 23 -2.80 14.66 9.36
N ALA A 24 -3.18 14.83 10.62
CA ALA A 24 -2.54 14.12 11.71
C ALA A 24 -2.72 12.62 11.44
N LEU A 25 -1.61 11.88 11.37
CA LEU A 25 -1.65 10.42 11.34
C LEU A 25 -2.56 9.95 12.50
N PRO A 26 -3.50 9.01 12.27
CA PRO A 26 -4.41 8.55 13.32
C PRO A 26 -3.63 8.22 14.59
N SER A 27 -4.08 8.74 15.74
CA SER A 27 -3.30 8.70 16.98
C SER A 27 -3.16 7.30 17.58
N GLU A 28 -3.83 6.29 17.02
CA GLU A 28 -3.67 4.89 17.38
C GLU A 28 -4.08 4.03 16.18
N TRP A 29 -3.17 3.18 15.67
CA TRP A 29 -3.52 2.23 14.64
C TRP A 29 -4.30 1.08 15.30
N LYS A 30 -5.54 0.82 14.86
CA LYS A 30 -6.31 -0.37 15.26
C LYS A 30 -5.48 -1.63 15.09
N ASP A 31 -5.69 -2.65 15.91
CA ASP A 31 -4.91 -3.89 15.79
C ASP A 31 -5.03 -4.50 14.39
N LEU A 32 -3.93 -5.05 13.86
CA LEU A 32 -3.93 -5.59 12.50
C LEU A 32 -4.86 -6.80 12.37
N LYS A 33 -4.95 -7.65 13.39
CA LYS A 33 -5.86 -8.81 13.35
C LYS A 33 -7.30 -8.36 13.41
N GLU A 34 -7.62 -7.44 14.32
CA GLU A 34 -8.97 -6.86 14.41
C GLU A 34 -9.45 -6.34 13.06
N VAL A 35 -8.64 -5.51 12.37
CA VAL A 35 -9.06 -4.98 11.07
C VAL A 35 -9.09 -6.04 9.99
N SER A 36 -8.16 -7.01 9.99
CA SER A 36 -8.13 -8.07 8.97
C SER A 36 -9.34 -9.00 9.07
N ASP A 37 -9.86 -9.22 10.28
CA ASP A 37 -11.00 -10.12 10.52
C ASP A 37 -12.37 -9.45 10.27
N SER A 38 -12.44 -8.12 10.33
CA SER A 38 -13.73 -7.43 10.45
C SER A 38 -13.99 -6.30 9.45
N PHE A 39 -12.96 -5.74 8.82
CA PHE A 39 -13.16 -4.58 7.94
C PHE A 39 -13.76 -4.99 6.60
N SER A 40 -14.75 -4.22 6.17
CA SER A 40 -15.16 -4.16 4.77
C SER A 40 -14.24 -3.25 3.95
N LEU A 41 -14.40 -3.29 2.62
CA LEU A 41 -13.74 -2.37 1.70
C LEU A 41 -14.04 -0.89 2.02
N GLU A 42 -15.28 -0.58 2.40
CA GLU A 42 -15.70 0.78 2.74
C GLU A 42 -15.16 1.22 4.10
N ASP A 43 -15.06 0.33 5.09
CA ASP A 43 -14.39 0.63 6.35
C ASP A 43 -12.93 1.01 6.12
N ALA A 44 -12.22 0.28 5.25
CA ALA A 44 -10.85 0.59 4.90
C ALA A 44 -10.69 1.97 4.22
N LYS A 45 -11.60 2.34 3.30
CA LYS A 45 -11.61 3.68 2.68
C LYS A 45 -11.86 4.77 3.72
N ASN A 46 -12.84 4.58 4.61
CA ASN A 46 -13.17 5.52 5.68
C ASN A 46 -12.02 5.73 6.67
N GLU A 47 -11.20 4.71 6.89
CA GLU A 47 -10.01 4.75 7.76
C GLU A 47 -8.75 5.26 7.03
N GLY A 48 -8.87 5.65 5.77
CA GLY A 48 -7.77 6.20 4.98
C GLY A 48 -6.72 5.14 4.60
N TYR A 49 -7.13 3.93 4.29
CA TYR A 49 -6.22 2.92 3.73
C TYR A 49 -6.08 3.13 2.23
N VAL A 50 -4.95 2.70 1.67
CA VAL A 50 -4.79 2.61 0.22
C VAL A 50 -5.55 1.38 -0.25
N VAL A 51 -6.28 1.47 -1.36
CA VAL A 51 -7.07 0.36 -1.88
C VAL A 51 -6.62 -0.01 -3.28
N MET A 52 -6.32 -1.29 -3.43
CA MET A 52 -6.02 -1.99 -4.67
C MET A 52 -7.21 -2.90 -4.99
N GLU A 53 -7.95 -2.63 -6.06
CA GLU A 53 -9.01 -3.49 -6.56
C GLU A 53 -8.52 -4.21 -7.83
N ASP A 54 -8.59 -5.53 -7.83
CA ASP A 54 -8.19 -6.39 -8.97
C ASP A 54 -6.80 -6.06 -9.54
N GLY A 55 -5.88 -5.66 -8.66
CA GLY A 55 -4.49 -5.35 -8.98
C GLY A 55 -4.19 -3.91 -9.40
N ASP A 56 -5.18 -3.01 -9.34
CA ASP A 56 -5.02 -1.59 -9.65
C ASP A 56 -5.46 -0.70 -8.49
N VAL A 57 -4.81 0.46 -8.32
CA VAL A 57 -5.18 1.40 -7.27
C VAL A 57 -6.49 2.10 -7.62
N THR A 58 -7.42 2.14 -6.67
CA THR A 58 -8.71 2.84 -6.82
C THR A 58 -8.94 3.92 -5.77
N PHE A 59 -8.16 3.91 -4.68
CA PHE A 59 -8.27 4.90 -3.62
C PHE A 59 -6.96 5.03 -2.82
N GLY A 60 -6.69 6.23 -2.30
CA GLY A 60 -5.60 6.49 -1.35
C GLY A 60 -4.24 6.79 -2.00
N GLU A 61 -4.21 7.18 -3.27
CA GLU A 61 -2.98 7.49 -4.01
C GLU A 61 -2.15 8.60 -3.32
N ASN A 62 -2.81 9.57 -2.70
CA ASN A 62 -2.14 10.63 -1.94
C ASN A 62 -1.52 10.09 -0.64
N ILE A 63 -2.20 9.16 0.03
CA ILE A 63 -1.72 8.49 1.25
C ILE A 63 -0.47 7.66 0.91
N TRP A 64 -0.52 6.93 -0.20
CA TRP A 64 0.62 6.20 -0.74
C TRP A 64 1.80 7.12 -1.07
N LYS A 65 1.56 8.21 -1.81
CA LYS A 65 2.59 9.20 -2.17
C LYS A 65 3.26 9.81 -0.93
N ASP A 66 2.48 10.10 0.11
CA ASP A 66 3.03 10.62 1.36
C ASP A 66 3.88 9.58 2.11
N PHE A 67 3.44 8.31 2.16
CA PHE A 67 4.26 7.23 2.71
C PHE A 67 5.61 7.08 1.96
N VAL A 68 5.60 7.07 0.63
CA VAL A 68 6.82 7.00 -0.20
C VAL A 68 7.73 8.21 0.05
N LYS A 69 7.14 9.41 0.15
CA LYS A 69 7.88 10.65 0.42
C LYS A 69 8.50 10.69 1.82
N LEU A 70 7.84 10.12 2.82
CA LEU A 70 8.37 10.02 4.18
C LEU A 70 9.50 8.99 4.26
N SER A 71 9.27 7.78 3.74
CA SER A 71 10.27 6.71 3.77
C SER A 71 11.54 7.04 2.97
N SER A 72 11.42 7.69 1.81
CA SER A 72 12.59 8.18 1.04
C SER A 72 13.43 9.24 1.78
N LYS A 73 12.85 9.93 2.78
CA LYS A 73 13.55 10.84 3.68
C LYS A 73 14.07 10.16 4.95
N LYS A 74 14.06 8.83 4.97
CA LYS A 74 14.38 7.98 6.11
C LYS A 74 13.54 8.28 7.37
N LYS A 75 12.32 8.81 7.19
CA LYS A 75 11.42 9.06 8.31
C LYS A 75 10.58 7.81 8.55
N PRO A 76 10.50 7.31 9.79
CA PRO A 76 9.60 6.22 10.11
C PRO A 76 8.17 6.58 9.70
N SER A 77 7.51 5.65 9.01
CA SER A 77 6.16 5.85 8.48
C SER A 77 5.46 4.51 8.35
N LYS A 78 4.13 4.52 8.32
CA LYS A 78 3.31 3.32 8.20
C LYS A 78 2.12 3.61 7.29
N VAL A 79 1.73 2.61 6.51
CA VAL A 79 0.54 2.64 5.66
C VAL A 79 -0.13 1.27 5.70
N ARG A 80 -1.45 1.24 5.56
CA ARG A 80 -2.18 0.02 5.25
C ARG A 80 -2.66 0.07 3.81
N VAL A 81 -2.42 -1.04 3.11
CA VAL A 81 -2.85 -1.24 1.73
C VAL A 81 -3.80 -2.43 1.73
N VAL A 82 -4.99 -2.24 1.18
CA VAL A 82 -5.99 -3.28 0.98
C VAL A 82 -5.83 -3.84 -0.41
N HIS A 83 -5.74 -5.16 -0.53
CA HIS A 83 -5.87 -5.88 -1.79
C HIS A 83 -7.24 -6.56 -1.80
N TYR A 84 -8.13 -6.05 -2.64
CA TYR A 84 -9.50 -6.54 -2.81
C TYR A 84 -9.62 -7.19 -4.18
N TYR A 85 -9.96 -8.47 -4.21
CA TYR A 85 -10.07 -9.23 -5.45
C TYR A 85 -11.50 -9.74 -5.64
N THR A 86 -11.98 -9.60 -6.87
CA THR A 86 -13.25 -10.13 -7.33
C THR A 86 -13.02 -11.16 -8.45
N LEU A 87 -14.03 -11.97 -8.76
CA LEU A 87 -13.94 -12.89 -9.90
C LEU A 87 -14.19 -12.19 -11.25
N GLY A 88 -14.74 -10.97 -11.26
CA GLY A 88 -15.14 -10.31 -12.49
C GLY A 88 -16.22 -11.08 -13.26
N ASP A 89 -16.14 -11.06 -14.59
CA ASP A 89 -17.14 -11.67 -15.49
C ASP A 89 -17.11 -13.22 -15.44
N PRO A 90 -18.18 -13.89 -14.99
CA PRO A 90 -18.27 -15.34 -14.95
C PRO A 90 -18.05 -16.03 -16.31
N ALA A 91 -18.34 -15.35 -17.42
CA ALA A 91 -18.14 -15.89 -18.77
C ALA A 91 -16.66 -16.15 -19.12
N ARG A 92 -15.72 -15.65 -18.32
CA ARG A 92 -14.27 -15.89 -18.48
C ARG A 92 -13.80 -17.20 -17.87
N TYR A 93 -14.68 -17.94 -17.20
CA TYR A 93 -14.35 -19.17 -16.50
C TYR A 93 -15.10 -20.36 -17.09
N GLU A 94 -14.48 -21.54 -17.01
CA GLU A 94 -15.22 -22.79 -17.20
C GLU A 94 -16.32 -22.90 -16.14
N PRO A 95 -17.58 -23.23 -16.50
CA PRO A 95 -18.71 -23.16 -15.57
C PRO A 95 -18.51 -23.96 -14.28
N GLU A 96 -17.98 -25.18 -14.38
CA GLU A 96 -17.71 -26.05 -13.22
C GLU A 96 -16.66 -25.45 -12.29
N TYR A 97 -15.64 -24.78 -12.85
CA TYR A 97 -14.60 -24.14 -12.08
C TYR A 97 -15.12 -22.87 -11.39
N TYR A 98 -15.90 -22.03 -12.08
CA TYR A 98 -16.54 -20.86 -11.47
C TYR A 98 -17.41 -21.25 -10.27
N GLU A 99 -18.27 -22.26 -10.43
CA GLU A 99 -19.12 -22.75 -9.35
C GLU A 99 -18.32 -23.26 -8.15
N SER A 100 -17.09 -23.76 -8.37
CA SER A 100 -16.23 -24.25 -7.29
C SER A 100 -15.53 -23.17 -6.46
N ILE A 101 -15.42 -21.93 -6.98
CA ILE A 101 -14.67 -20.84 -6.32
C ILE A 101 -15.51 -19.59 -6.04
N LYS A 102 -16.71 -19.47 -6.60
CA LYS A 102 -17.49 -18.22 -6.55
C LYS A 102 -17.81 -17.71 -5.15
N ASP A 103 -17.96 -18.62 -4.20
CA ASP A 103 -18.31 -18.30 -2.82
C ASP A 103 -17.09 -17.89 -1.98
N ASP A 104 -15.87 -18.08 -2.51
CA ASP A 104 -14.61 -17.63 -1.88
C ASP A 104 -14.30 -16.16 -2.19
N TYR A 105 -15.10 -15.52 -3.04
CA TYR A 105 -14.92 -14.14 -3.47
C TYR A 105 -16.14 -13.26 -3.13
N PRO A 106 -15.94 -11.95 -2.91
CA PRO A 106 -14.67 -11.24 -2.95
C PRO A 106 -13.78 -11.57 -1.76
N VAL A 107 -12.47 -11.51 -1.98
CA VAL A 107 -11.47 -11.67 -0.91
C VAL A 107 -10.77 -10.35 -0.66
N LEU A 108 -10.57 -10.04 0.61
CA LEU A 108 -9.95 -8.80 1.08
C LEU A 108 -8.75 -9.15 1.96
N TYR A 109 -7.58 -8.61 1.61
CA TYR A 109 -6.37 -8.69 2.43
C TYR A 109 -5.95 -7.30 2.87
N ILE A 110 -5.61 -7.15 4.16
CA ILE A 110 -5.04 -5.91 4.70
C ILE A 110 -3.55 -6.10 4.97
N LEU A 111 -2.74 -5.32 4.27
CA LEU A 111 -1.30 -5.34 4.35
C LEU A 111 -0.82 -4.10 5.10
N GLU A 112 -0.19 -4.29 6.26
CA GLU A 112 0.47 -3.22 6.99
C GLU A 112 1.94 -3.14 6.56
N LEU A 113 2.29 -2.05 5.89
CA LEU A 113 3.66 -1.73 5.52
C LEU A 113 4.20 -0.62 6.41
N GLU A 114 5.27 -0.92 7.12
CA GLU A 114 5.97 0.01 7.99
C GLU A 114 7.41 0.20 7.52
N TYR A 115 7.84 1.44 7.38
CA TYR A 115 9.25 1.77 7.23
C TYR A 115 9.79 2.23 8.59
N THR A 116 10.84 1.59 9.09
CA THR A 116 11.37 1.82 10.45
C THR A 116 12.40 2.95 10.53
N GLY A 117 12.80 3.52 9.38
CA GLY A 117 13.97 4.39 9.26
C GLY A 117 15.13 3.74 8.51
N ASP A 118 15.16 2.41 8.46
CA ASP A 118 16.21 1.62 7.80
C ASP A 118 15.65 0.53 6.88
N ILE A 119 14.64 -0.21 7.33
CA ILE A 119 14.02 -1.32 6.58
C ILE A 119 12.52 -1.14 6.44
N TYR A 120 11.94 -1.82 5.46
CA TYR A 120 10.51 -2.01 5.29
C TYR A 120 10.08 -3.33 5.93
N ARG A 121 9.08 -3.28 6.81
CA ARG A 121 8.46 -4.44 7.46
C ARG A 121 7.02 -4.55 6.99
N LEU A 122 6.72 -5.63 6.28
CA LEU A 122 5.40 -5.99 5.81
C LEU A 122 4.76 -7.02 6.76
N ARG A 123 3.53 -6.77 7.17
CA ARG A 123 2.73 -7.69 7.99
C ARG A 123 1.33 -7.84 7.40
N TYR A 124 0.81 -9.06 7.38
CA TYR A 124 -0.55 -9.36 6.95
C TYR A 124 -1.02 -10.70 7.54
N TYR A 125 -2.33 -10.88 7.63
CA TYR A 125 -2.93 -12.16 7.97
C TYR A 125 -3.41 -12.89 6.71
N GLU A 126 -3.24 -14.20 6.71
CA GLU A 126 -3.81 -15.10 5.72
C GLU A 126 -4.15 -16.40 6.47
N GLU A 127 -5.41 -16.85 6.39
CA GLU A 127 -5.92 -18.02 7.13
C GLU A 127 -5.57 -17.97 8.64
N ASP A 128 -5.87 -16.86 9.31
CA ASP A 128 -5.55 -16.58 10.74
C ASP A 128 -4.06 -16.57 11.12
N LYS A 129 -3.16 -16.82 10.16
CA LYS A 129 -1.73 -16.82 10.40
C LYS A 129 -1.14 -15.46 10.07
N LEU A 130 -0.40 -14.89 11.04
CA LEU A 130 0.39 -13.69 10.83
C LEU A 130 1.63 -14.02 10.00
N TYR A 131 1.75 -13.37 8.85
CA TYR A 131 2.97 -13.33 8.05
C TYR A 131 3.71 -12.02 8.31
N GLN A 132 5.03 -12.11 8.47
CA GLN A 132 5.92 -10.96 8.56
C GLN A 132 7.09 -11.16 7.60
N LYS A 133 7.36 -10.13 6.80
CA LYS A 133 8.49 -10.08 5.87
C LYS A 133 9.22 -8.76 6.03
N GLU A 134 10.53 -8.78 5.85
CA GLU A 134 11.38 -7.59 5.91
C GLU A 134 12.13 -7.43 4.59
N PHE A 135 12.25 -6.18 4.15
CA PHE A 135 12.90 -5.81 2.89
C PHE A 135 13.71 -4.55 3.08
N LYS A 136 14.82 -4.42 2.36
CA LYS A 136 15.68 -3.22 2.44
C LYS A 136 15.16 -2.05 1.63
N TYR A 137 14.47 -2.32 0.52
CA TYR A 137 14.14 -1.30 -0.47
C TYR A 137 12.68 -1.39 -0.90
N LEU A 138 12.09 -0.22 -1.19
CA LEU A 138 10.85 -0.07 -1.93
C LEU A 138 11.20 0.52 -3.29
N MET A 139 11.20 -0.32 -4.31
CA MET A 139 11.58 0.06 -5.68
C MET A 139 10.35 0.47 -6.47
N LYS A 140 10.44 1.62 -7.15
CA LYS A 140 9.46 2.06 -8.15
C LYS A 140 9.89 1.56 -9.52
N TYR A 141 9.04 0.80 -10.18
CA TYR A 141 9.19 0.36 -11.56
C TYR A 141 8.11 1.00 -12.42
N GLU A 142 8.50 1.49 -13.60
CA GLU A 142 7.59 2.08 -14.58
C GLU A 142 7.85 1.40 -15.93
N GLY A 143 6.79 1.15 -16.68
CA GLY A 143 6.90 0.47 -17.97
C GLY A 143 5.60 0.51 -18.76
N GLU A 144 5.71 0.07 -20.01
CA GLU A 144 4.56 -0.22 -20.87
C GLU A 144 4.01 -1.60 -20.55
N ALA A 145 2.76 -1.85 -20.92
CA ALA A 145 2.15 -3.16 -20.76
C ALA A 145 2.99 -4.27 -21.39
N GLU A 146 3.12 -5.39 -20.68
CA GLU A 146 3.96 -6.51 -21.08
C GLU A 146 3.46 -7.16 -22.39
N THR A 147 2.18 -7.00 -22.71
CA THR A 147 1.55 -7.53 -23.93
C THR A 147 0.69 -6.49 -24.64
N VAL A 148 0.57 -6.64 -25.95
CA VAL A 148 -0.30 -5.79 -26.79
C VAL A 148 -1.78 -5.98 -26.47
N ASP A 149 -2.16 -7.13 -25.91
CA ASP A 149 -3.55 -7.48 -25.58
C ASP A 149 -3.94 -7.13 -24.14
N ALA A 150 -3.03 -6.57 -23.33
CA ALA A 150 -3.34 -6.11 -21.99
C ALA A 150 -4.50 -5.09 -21.98
N VAL A 151 -5.27 -5.04 -20.90
CA VAL A 151 -6.31 -3.99 -20.76
C VAL A 151 -5.74 -2.61 -20.45
N TYR A 152 -4.45 -2.55 -20.09
CA TYR A 152 -3.71 -1.33 -19.79
C TYR A 152 -2.58 -1.07 -20.78
N SER A 153 -2.14 0.18 -20.81
CA SER A 153 -1.09 0.70 -21.70
C SER A 153 0.26 0.85 -21.00
N SER A 154 0.24 1.23 -19.73
CA SER A 154 1.44 1.43 -18.92
C SER A 154 1.14 1.18 -17.45
N TYR A 155 2.18 0.98 -16.65
CA TYR A 155 2.07 0.76 -15.22
C TYR A 155 3.10 1.58 -14.44
N VAL A 156 2.76 1.85 -13.18
CA VAL A 156 3.69 2.17 -12.11
C VAL A 156 3.53 1.10 -11.02
N ARG A 157 4.60 0.41 -10.66
CA ARG A 157 4.61 -0.61 -9.59
C ARG A 157 5.58 -0.23 -8.51
N TYR A 158 5.17 -0.41 -7.26
CA TYR A 158 6.07 -0.37 -6.13
C TYR A 158 6.22 -1.76 -5.54
N VAL A 159 7.47 -2.20 -5.44
CA VAL A 159 7.82 -3.56 -5.08
C VAL A 159 8.88 -3.53 -3.98
N LEU A 160 8.65 -4.30 -2.94
CA LEU A 160 9.61 -4.51 -1.85
C LEU A 160 10.65 -5.54 -2.28
N VAL A 161 11.94 -5.22 -2.13
CA VAL A 161 13.08 -6.08 -2.53
C VAL A 161 14.27 -5.89 -1.59
N ASP A 162 15.21 -6.85 -1.60
CA ASP A 162 16.45 -6.79 -0.83
C ASP A 162 17.67 -6.28 -1.61
N ASP A 163 17.58 -6.24 -2.94
CA ASP A 163 18.61 -5.72 -3.83
C ASP A 163 18.02 -4.63 -4.71
N ASN A 164 18.52 -3.40 -4.57
CA ASN A 164 18.04 -2.24 -5.33
C ASN A 164 18.55 -2.18 -6.78
N LYS A 165 19.33 -3.17 -7.22
CA LYS A 165 19.80 -3.30 -8.61
C LYS A 165 18.90 -4.19 -9.45
N VAL A 166 17.97 -4.92 -8.86
CA VAL A 166 17.07 -5.81 -9.60
C VAL A 166 16.10 -4.99 -10.45
N THR A 167 15.96 -5.37 -11.71
CA THR A 167 14.98 -4.76 -12.61
C THR A 167 13.65 -5.50 -12.53
N TRP A 168 12.58 -4.89 -13.02
CA TRP A 168 11.29 -5.57 -13.16
C TRP A 168 11.38 -6.84 -14.02
N ASN A 169 12.18 -6.79 -15.09
CA ASN A 169 12.40 -7.95 -15.96
C ASN A 169 13.13 -9.10 -15.25
N ASP A 170 14.05 -8.80 -14.33
CA ASP A 170 14.72 -9.82 -13.53
C ASP A 170 13.72 -10.50 -12.59
N ILE A 171 12.87 -9.71 -11.93
CA ILE A 171 11.80 -10.22 -11.06
C ILE A 171 10.85 -11.12 -11.85
N MET A 172 10.35 -10.67 -13.00
CA MET A 172 9.43 -11.43 -13.84
C MET A 172 10.08 -12.72 -14.35
N ARG A 173 11.33 -12.66 -14.81
CA ARG A 173 12.07 -13.85 -15.24
C ARG A 173 12.24 -14.84 -14.10
N GLY A 174 12.58 -14.37 -12.90
CA GLY A 174 12.73 -15.22 -11.72
C GLY A 174 11.42 -15.88 -11.28
N MET A 175 10.29 -15.16 -11.40
CA MET A 175 8.96 -15.67 -11.05
C MET A 175 8.51 -16.82 -11.97
N PHE A 176 8.82 -16.74 -13.26
CA PHE A 176 8.44 -17.76 -14.26
C PHE A 176 9.55 -18.77 -14.56
N SER A 177 10.70 -18.68 -13.91
CA SER A 177 11.79 -19.64 -14.08
C SER A 177 11.51 -20.91 -13.29
N SER A 178 11.73 -22.07 -13.93
CA SER A 178 11.74 -23.37 -13.23
C SER A 178 13.10 -23.71 -12.61
N ARG A 179 14.11 -22.85 -12.79
CA ARG A 179 15.45 -23.11 -12.26
C ARG A 179 15.52 -22.72 -10.79
N PHE A 180 15.97 -23.66 -9.97
CA PHE A 180 16.18 -23.41 -8.55
C PHE A 180 17.19 -22.26 -8.35
N GLY A 181 16.82 -21.30 -7.51
CA GLY A 181 17.65 -20.13 -7.18
C GLY A 181 17.44 -18.90 -8.09
N ASP A 182 16.66 -19.02 -9.17
CA ASP A 182 16.33 -17.86 -10.02
C ASP A 182 15.29 -16.94 -9.39
N TYR A 183 14.51 -17.43 -8.41
CA TYR A 183 13.52 -16.62 -7.71
C TYR A 183 14.19 -15.50 -6.90
N ILE A 184 13.79 -14.27 -7.18
CA ILE A 184 14.20 -13.08 -6.43
C ILE A 184 13.13 -12.82 -5.36
N PRO A 185 13.46 -12.84 -4.05
CA PRO A 185 12.51 -12.47 -3.01
C PRO A 185 11.99 -11.05 -3.21
N HIS A 186 10.67 -10.92 -3.34
CA HIS A 186 10.02 -9.63 -3.55
C HIS A 186 8.57 -9.65 -3.05
N PHE A 187 7.96 -8.47 -2.95
CA PHE A 187 6.53 -8.32 -2.72
C PHE A 187 5.98 -7.09 -3.45
N SER A 188 5.04 -7.28 -4.38
CA SER A 188 4.35 -6.16 -5.04
C SER A 188 3.27 -5.61 -4.11
N ILE A 189 3.39 -4.33 -3.72
CA ILE A 189 2.53 -3.72 -2.70
C ILE A 189 1.57 -2.67 -3.26
N TYR A 190 1.93 -2.00 -4.34
CA TYR A 190 1.10 -0.97 -4.96
C TYR A 190 1.31 -0.99 -6.47
N THR A 191 0.22 -0.89 -7.21
CA THR A 191 0.24 -0.80 -8.67
C THR A 191 -0.73 0.29 -9.12
N ASP A 192 -0.37 1.05 -10.13
CA ASP A 192 -1.21 2.05 -10.77
C ASP A 192 -1.14 1.79 -12.27
N LEU A 193 -2.27 1.38 -12.85
CA LEU A 193 -2.40 1.01 -14.24
C LEU A 193 -3.08 2.13 -15.02
N LYS A 194 -2.45 2.52 -16.13
CA LYS A 194 -3.09 3.38 -17.10
C LYS A 194 -3.84 2.54 -18.12
N HIS A 195 -5.14 2.38 -17.94
CA HIS A 195 -6.01 1.62 -18.85
C HIS A 195 -6.03 2.20 -20.26
N ARG A 196 -6.23 1.33 -21.26
CA ARG A 196 -6.47 1.76 -22.65
C ARG A 196 -7.90 2.31 -22.75
N ASP A 197 -8.07 3.41 -23.49
CA ASP A 197 -9.39 4.03 -23.66
C ASP A 197 -10.38 3.01 -24.27
N GLY A 198 -11.51 2.77 -23.60
CA GLY A 198 -12.57 1.86 -24.06
C GLY A 198 -12.60 0.47 -23.40
N THR A 199 -11.69 0.17 -22.49
CA THR A 199 -11.71 -1.04 -21.64
C THR A 199 -11.76 -0.65 -20.16
N SER A 200 -12.87 -0.06 -19.72
CA SER A 200 -13.23 -0.12 -18.30
C SER A 200 -13.78 -1.52 -18.03
N GLY A 201 -13.12 -2.25 -17.12
CA GLY A 201 -13.59 -3.54 -16.62
C GLY A 201 -14.95 -3.46 -15.96
#